data_AF-A0A7X2MTT3-F1
#
_entry.id   AF-A0A7X2MTT3-F1
#
_cell.length_a   1.000
_cell.length_b   1.000
_cell.length_c   1.000
_cell.angle_alpha   90.00
_cell.angle_beta   90.00
_cell.angle_gamma   90.00
#
_symmetry.space_group_name_H-M   'P 1'
#
loop_
_entity.id
_entity.type
_entity.pdbx_description
1 polymer ?
#
loop_
_entity_poly.entity_id
_entity_poly.type
_entity_poly.pdbx_seq_one_letter_code
_entity_poly.pdbx_strand_id
1 'polypeptide(L)'
;RYQALSAALQPGEVLLTAQHLDDQCETFLLALKRGSGPAGLAAMPATRTLGSHQLVRPLLNQTRQSLEAYADAHQLVWIEDESNQDLRYDRNFLRQRLLPELYQRWPHFAGATARSAALCSEQ
;
A
#
# COMPACT_ATOMS: atom_id res chain seq x y z
N ARG A 1 4.29 -2.26 -15.43
CA ARG A 1 2.87 -2.13 -15.01
C ARG A 1 2.30 -0.72 -15.21
N TYR A 2 2.75 0.31 -14.48
CA TYR A 2 2.13 1.65 -14.58
C TYR A 2 2.22 2.29 -15.99
N GLN A 3 3.28 2.03 -16.75
CA GLN A 3 3.36 2.45 -18.16
C GLN A 3 2.25 1.81 -19.00
N ALA A 4 2.05 0.49 -18.89
CA ALA A 4 1.00 -0.23 -19.62
C ALA A 4 -0.41 0.24 -19.22
N LEU A 5 -0.66 0.45 -17.92
CA LEU A 5 -1.93 1.01 -17.45
C LEU A 5 -2.15 2.41 -17.98
N SER A 6 -1.15 3.29 -17.88
CA SER A 6 -1.26 4.67 -18.36
C SER A 6 -1.47 4.75 -19.88
N ALA A 7 -0.87 3.85 -20.65
CA ALA A 7 -1.05 3.81 -22.11
C ALA A 7 -2.44 3.31 -22.53
N ALA A 8 -3.16 2.62 -21.65
CA ALA A 8 -4.50 2.11 -21.91
C ALA A 8 -5.63 3.09 -21.53
N LEU A 9 -5.31 4.15 -20.77
CA LEU A 9 -6.30 5.13 -20.30
C LEU A 9 -6.72 6.10 -21.40
N GLN A 10 -8.00 6.46 -21.42
CA GLN A 10 -8.56 7.50 -22.28
C GLN A 10 -8.52 8.88 -21.61
N PRO A 11 -8.50 9.99 -22.37
CA PRO A 11 -8.55 11.33 -21.81
C PRO A 11 -9.73 11.50 -20.84
N GLY A 12 -9.44 12.00 -19.64
CA GLY A 12 -10.42 12.19 -18.56
C GLY A 12 -10.59 10.98 -17.63
N GLU A 13 -10.05 9.81 -17.94
CA GLU A 13 -10.10 8.66 -17.04
C GLU A 13 -9.12 8.78 -15.86
N VAL A 14 -9.52 8.20 -14.74
CA VAL A 14 -8.75 8.14 -13.49
C VAL A 14 -8.42 6.68 -13.18
N LEU A 15 -7.14 6.40 -12.91
CA LEU A 15 -6.72 5.09 -12.47
C LEU A 15 -6.97 4.94 -10.96
N LEU A 16 -7.77 3.94 -10.59
CA LEU A 16 -7.95 3.54 -9.19
C LEU A 16 -7.09 2.31 -8.89
N THR A 17 -6.42 2.31 -7.74
CA THR A 17 -5.70 1.13 -7.25
C THR A 17 -6.12 0.75 -5.85
N ALA A 18 -6.14 -0.56 -5.60
CA ALA A 18 -6.55 -1.14 -4.32
C ALA A 18 -5.43 -1.17 -3.27
N GLN A 19 -4.49 -0.21 -3.30
CA GLN A 19 -3.50 -0.14 -2.22
C GLN A 19 -4.15 0.27 -0.92
N HIS A 20 -3.75 -0.38 0.16
CA HIS A 20 -4.35 -0.27 1.48
C HIS A 20 -3.35 0.11 2.57
N LEU A 21 -3.80 0.17 3.82
CA LEU A 21 -3.01 0.67 4.95
C LEU A 21 -1.74 -0.17 5.21
N ASP A 22 -1.84 -1.48 5.07
CA ASP A 22 -0.68 -2.35 5.21
C ASP A 22 0.36 -2.10 4.11
N ASP A 23 -0.05 -1.78 2.86
CA ASP A 23 0.89 -1.39 1.79
C ASP A 23 1.59 -0.05 2.10
N GLN A 24 0.93 0.87 2.81
CA GLN A 24 1.57 2.10 3.32
C GLN A 24 2.65 1.77 4.34
N CYS A 25 2.36 0.86 5.27
CA CYS A 25 3.32 0.40 6.26
C CYS A 25 4.53 -0.27 5.59
N GLU A 26 4.30 -1.17 4.63
CA GLU A 26 5.37 -1.79 3.84
C GLU A 26 6.23 -0.75 3.12
N THR A 27 5.59 0.22 2.45
CA THR A 27 6.31 1.26 1.69
C THR A 27 7.14 2.15 2.61
N PHE A 28 6.61 2.51 3.78
CA PHE A 28 7.34 3.26 4.80
C PHE A 28 8.54 2.48 5.32
N LEU A 29 8.36 1.21 5.72
CA LEU A 29 9.45 0.38 6.23
C LEU A 29 10.54 0.15 5.19
N LEU A 30 10.17 0.01 3.90
CA LEU A 30 11.13 -0.04 2.81
C LEU A 30 11.90 1.27 2.62
N ALA A 31 11.23 2.42 2.75
CA ALA A 31 11.90 3.71 2.68
C ALA A 31 12.85 3.92 3.87
N LEU A 32 12.43 3.50 5.07
CA LEU A 32 13.23 3.51 6.29
C LEU A 32 14.47 2.61 6.16
N LYS A 33 14.31 1.38 5.67
CA LYS A 33 15.43 0.45 5.38
C LYS A 33 16.47 1.09 4.46
N ARG A 34 16.03 1.91 3.49
CA ARG A 34 16.91 2.63 2.56
C ARG A 34 17.56 3.89 3.13
N GLY A 35 17.27 4.26 4.37
CA GLY A 35 17.78 5.50 4.98
C GLY A 35 17.18 6.77 4.37
N SER A 36 15.93 6.72 3.93
CA SER A 36 15.27 7.87 3.30
C SER A 36 14.98 8.98 4.32
N GLY A 37 15.12 10.24 3.90
CA GLY A 37 14.65 11.40 4.67
C GLY A 37 13.12 11.57 4.63
N PRO A 38 12.57 12.65 5.22
CA PRO A 38 11.12 12.89 5.31
C PRO A 38 10.37 12.73 3.99
N ALA A 39 10.87 13.34 2.91
CA ALA A 39 10.25 13.22 1.58
C ALA A 39 10.12 11.76 1.09
N GLY A 40 11.06 10.88 1.43
CA GLY A 40 10.97 9.46 1.08
C GLY A 40 10.16 8.63 2.08
N LEU A 41 10.07 9.07 3.34
CA LEU A 41 9.23 8.47 4.38
C LEU A 41 7.75 8.83 4.24
N ALA A 42 7.40 9.82 3.42
CA ALA A 42 6.02 10.19 3.11
C ALA A 42 5.19 9.07 2.43
N ALA A 43 5.81 7.92 2.12
CA ALA A 43 5.18 6.73 1.56
C ALA A 43 4.37 7.05 0.29
N MET A 44 3.16 6.51 0.14
CA MET A 44 2.29 6.80 -1.01
C MET A 44 1.27 7.88 -0.66
N PRO A 45 1.09 8.91 -1.50
CA PRO A 45 -0.01 9.86 -1.36
C PRO A 45 -1.34 9.21 -1.80
N ALA A 46 -2.46 9.71 -1.28
CA ALA A 46 -3.80 9.25 -1.67
C ALA A 46 -4.09 9.48 -3.17
N THR A 47 -3.66 10.64 -3.69
CA THR A 47 -3.76 11.02 -5.10
C THR A 47 -2.40 11.46 -5.62
N ARG A 48 -2.05 11.07 -6.84
CA ARG A 48 -0.90 11.62 -7.57
C ARG A 48 -1.14 11.68 -9.06
N THR A 49 -0.40 12.52 -9.75
CA THR A 49 -0.39 12.57 -11.22
C THR A 49 0.27 11.32 -11.81
N LEU A 50 -0.30 10.80 -12.90
CA LEU A 50 0.23 9.73 -13.73
C LEU A 50 0.12 10.13 -15.21
N GLY A 51 1.17 10.74 -15.75
CA GLY A 51 1.11 11.35 -17.09
C GLY A 51 0.09 12.48 -17.12
N SER A 52 -0.86 12.44 -18.05
CA SER A 52 -2.03 13.34 -18.12
C SER A 52 -3.20 12.91 -17.23
N HIS A 53 -3.10 11.77 -16.53
CA HIS A 53 -4.17 11.19 -15.73
C HIS A 53 -3.91 11.36 -14.22
N GLN A 54 -4.91 11.04 -13.42
CA GLN A 54 -4.75 10.88 -11.98
C GLN A 54 -4.69 9.40 -11.59
N LEU A 55 -3.88 9.10 -10.58
CA LEU A 55 -3.89 7.84 -9.83
C LEU A 55 -4.43 8.12 -8.43
N VAL A 56 -5.52 7.43 -8.06
CA VAL A 56 -6.17 7.55 -6.76
C VAL A 56 -6.16 6.20 -6.04
N ARG A 57 -5.99 6.23 -4.71
CA ARG A 57 -5.94 5.06 -3.82
C ARG A 57 -7.06 5.13 -2.77
N PRO A 58 -8.30 4.73 -3.12
CA PRO A 58 -9.44 4.89 -2.22
C PRO A 58 -9.31 4.09 -0.92
N LEU A 59 -8.59 2.97 -0.97
CA LEU A 59 -8.49 2.02 0.14
C LEU A 59 -7.30 2.29 1.07
N LEU A 60 -6.56 3.39 0.89
CA LEU A 60 -5.28 3.62 1.57
C LEU A 60 -5.37 3.67 3.10
N ASN A 61 -6.57 3.93 3.63
CA ASN A 61 -6.87 3.97 5.06
C ASN A 61 -7.57 2.70 5.58
N GLN A 62 -7.81 1.70 4.72
CA GLN A 62 -8.44 0.43 5.08
C GLN A 62 -7.36 -0.60 5.43
N THR A 63 -7.58 -1.43 6.45
CA THR A 63 -6.65 -2.53 6.76
C THR A 63 -6.88 -3.69 5.81
N ARG A 64 -5.86 -4.51 5.59
CA ARG A 64 -6.05 -5.78 4.87
C ARG A 64 -7.15 -6.63 5.51
N GLN A 65 -7.16 -6.71 6.84
CA GLN A 65 -8.18 -7.44 7.59
C GLN A 65 -9.60 -6.91 7.33
N SER A 66 -9.82 -5.60 7.24
CA SER A 66 -11.16 -5.07 6.96
C SER A 66 -11.61 -5.36 5.53
N LEU A 67 -10.66 -5.38 4.58
CA LEU A 67 -10.93 -5.76 3.19
C LEU A 67 -11.24 -7.25 3.06
N GLU A 68 -10.52 -8.12 3.76
CA GLU A 68 -10.79 -9.56 3.80
C GLU A 68 -12.17 -9.84 4.41
N ALA A 69 -12.50 -9.21 5.55
CA ALA A 69 -13.82 -9.33 6.16
C ALA A 69 -14.95 -8.83 5.25
N TYR A 70 -14.72 -7.76 4.49
CA TYR A 70 -15.66 -7.28 3.49
C TYR A 70 -15.83 -8.29 2.35
N ALA A 71 -14.73 -8.83 1.82
CA ALA A 71 -14.77 -9.82 0.76
C ALA A 71 -15.53 -11.09 1.19
N ASP A 72 -15.28 -11.58 2.40
CA ASP A 72 -15.95 -12.75 2.97
C ASP A 72 -17.46 -12.49 3.16
N ALA A 73 -17.83 -11.34 3.73
CA ALA A 73 -19.23 -10.97 3.94
C ALA A 73 -20.02 -10.86 2.63
N HIS A 74 -19.35 -10.51 1.54
CA HIS A 74 -19.92 -10.40 0.20
C HIS A 74 -19.67 -11.64 -0.67
N GLN A 75 -19.08 -12.70 -0.12
CA GLN A 75 -18.78 -13.95 -0.83
C GLN A 75 -17.98 -13.72 -2.13
N LEU A 76 -17.06 -12.76 -2.11
CA LEU A 76 -16.19 -12.47 -3.23
C LEU A 76 -15.15 -13.57 -3.36
N VAL A 77 -14.87 -14.00 -4.59
CA VAL A 77 -13.81 -14.95 -4.89
C VAL A 77 -12.69 -14.21 -5.61
N TRP A 78 -11.46 -14.36 -5.13
CA TRP A 78 -10.28 -13.77 -5.73
C TRP A 78 -9.20 -14.82 -6.01
N ILE A 79 -8.24 -14.44 -6.83
CA ILE A 79 -7.10 -15.28 -7.21
C ILE A 79 -5.90 -14.89 -6.34
N GLU A 80 -5.21 -15.88 -5.80
CA GLU A 80 -3.92 -15.69 -5.14
C GLU A 80 -2.77 -15.90 -6.13
N ASP A 81 -1.92 -14.90 -6.28
CA ASP A 81 -0.71 -15.00 -7.09
C ASP A 81 0.38 -15.73 -6.29
N GLU A 82 0.91 -16.84 -6.83
CA GLU A 82 1.95 -17.66 -6.20
C GLU A 82 3.20 -16.85 -5.84
N SER A 83 3.53 -15.80 -6.61
CA SER A 83 4.69 -14.95 -6.36
C SER A 83 4.57 -14.16 -5.06
N ASN A 84 3.36 -14.00 -4.50
CA ASN A 84 3.17 -13.36 -3.20
C ASN A 84 3.78 -14.17 -2.05
N GLN A 85 4.07 -15.45 -2.27
CA GLN A 85 4.70 -16.34 -1.28
C GLN A 85 6.24 -16.27 -1.31
N ASP A 86 6.83 -15.63 -2.32
CA ASP A 86 8.28 -15.59 -2.48
C ASP A 86 8.93 -14.55 -1.56
N LEU A 87 9.57 -15.04 -0.49
CA LEU A 87 10.25 -14.23 0.53
C LEU A 87 11.55 -13.56 0.04
N ARG A 88 12.03 -13.86 -1.18
CA ARG A 88 13.18 -13.15 -1.76
C ARG A 88 12.86 -11.67 -2.02
N TYR A 89 11.58 -11.36 -2.21
CA TYR A 89 11.12 -9.97 -2.35
C TYR A 89 10.88 -9.36 -0.97
N ASP A 90 11.58 -8.25 -0.68
CA ASP A 90 11.50 -7.57 0.63
C ASP A 90 10.05 -7.27 1.06
N ARG A 91 9.17 -6.91 0.12
CA ARG A 91 7.75 -6.65 0.42
C ARG A 91 7.04 -7.88 0.99
N ASN A 92 7.24 -9.04 0.35
CA ASN A 92 6.64 -10.28 0.81
C ASN A 92 7.23 -10.70 2.16
N PHE A 93 8.54 -10.52 2.36
CA PHE A 93 9.17 -10.74 3.66
C PHE A 93 8.54 -9.87 4.76
N LEU A 94 8.39 -8.56 4.51
CA LEU A 94 7.74 -7.66 5.47
C LEU A 94 6.34 -8.16 5.81
N ARG A 95 5.52 -8.44 4.80
CA ARG A 95 4.13 -8.88 4.94
C ARG A 95 3.98 -10.19 5.70
N GLN A 96 4.81 -11.18 5.42
CA GLN A 96 4.65 -12.53 5.95
C GLN A 96 5.42 -12.78 7.25
N ARG A 97 6.53 -12.09 7.49
CA ARG A 97 7.43 -12.39 8.60
C ARG A 97 7.52 -11.28 9.63
N LEU A 98 7.56 -10.01 9.20
CA LEU A 98 7.78 -8.90 10.13
C LEU A 98 6.48 -8.29 10.65
N LEU A 99 5.58 -7.91 9.74
CA LEU A 99 4.33 -7.24 10.09
C LEU A 99 3.45 -8.07 11.04
N PRO A 100 3.30 -9.40 10.89
CA PRO A 100 2.50 -10.20 11.82
C PRO A 100 2.99 -10.10 13.27
N GLU A 101 4.31 -10.19 13.50
CA GLU A 101 4.93 -10.05 14.82
C GLU A 101 4.71 -8.64 15.40
N LEU A 102 4.85 -7.61 14.56
CA LEU A 102 4.59 -6.23 14.96
C LEU A 102 3.12 -6.01 15.33
N TYR A 103 2.17 -6.59 14.58
CA TYR A 103 0.75 -6.45 14.85
C TYR A 103 0.33 -7.22 16.11
N GLN A 104 0.95 -8.37 16.38
CA GLN A 104 0.71 -9.12 17.61
C GLN A 104 1.08 -8.30 18.86
N ARG A 105 2.19 -7.55 18.81
CA ARG A 105 2.61 -6.69 19.93
C ARG A 105 1.92 -5.32 19.92
N TRP A 106 1.71 -4.74 18.75
CA TRP A 106 1.18 -3.40 18.53
C TRP A 106 0.08 -3.45 17.45
N PRO A 107 -1.18 -3.72 17.83
CA PRO A 107 -2.28 -3.94 16.88
C PRO A 107 -2.55 -2.79 15.89
N HIS A 108 -2.16 -1.56 16.26
CA HIS A 108 -2.36 -0.36 15.44
C HIS A 108 -1.08 0.13 14.74
N PHE A 109 -0.06 -0.72 14.61
CA PHE A 109 1.24 -0.34 14.06
C PHE A 109 1.12 0.28 12.66
N ALA A 110 0.36 -0.36 11.75
CA ALA A 110 0.16 0.17 10.39
C ALA A 110 -0.43 1.59 10.38
N GLY A 111 -1.44 1.82 11.23
CA GLY A 111 -2.05 3.14 11.40
C GLY A 111 -1.08 4.17 11.98
N ALA A 112 -0.23 3.78 12.93
CA ALA A 112 0.82 4.64 13.46
C ALA A 112 1.85 5.00 12.37
N THR A 113 2.30 4.02 11.58
CA THR A 113 3.21 4.25 10.47
C THR A 113 2.63 5.19 9.41
N ALA A 114 1.36 5.02 9.06
CA ALA A 114 0.69 5.90 8.10
C ALA A 114 0.56 7.35 8.61
N ARG A 115 0.33 7.55 9.91
CA ARG A 115 0.37 8.89 10.52
C ARG A 115 1.77 9.50 10.44
N SER A 116 2.82 8.73 10.72
CA SER A 116 4.20 9.22 10.54
C SER A 116 4.50 9.58 9.09
N ALA A 117 4.03 8.79 8.12
CA ALA A 117 4.16 9.10 6.71
C ALA A 117 3.45 10.42 6.35
N ALA A 118 2.23 10.64 6.86
CA ALA A 118 1.50 11.89 6.66
C ALA A 118 2.27 13.10 7.20
N LEU A 119 2.78 13.01 8.44
CA LEU A 119 3.61 14.08 9.04
C LEU A 119 4.89 14.35 8.24
N CYS A 120 5.50 13.32 7.65
CA CYS A 120 6.65 13.50 6.77
C CYS A 120 6.30 14.18 5.45
N SER A 121 5.04 14.11 4.99
CA SER A 121 4.59 14.78 3.76
C SER A 121 4.29 16.27 3.95
N GLU A 122 4.16 16.73 5.20
CA GLU A 122 3.89 18.12 5.57
C GLU A 122 5.17 18.97 5.70
N GLN A 123 6.36 18.35 5.64
CA GLN A 123 7.67 19.00 5.72
C GLN A 123 8.24 19.28 4.33
#